data_AF-A0A1A8EKA2-F1
#
_entry.id   AF-A0A1A8EKA2-F1
#
_cell.length_a   1.000
_cell.length_b   1.000
_cell.length_c   1.000
_cell.angle_alpha   90.00
_cell.angle_beta   90.00
_cell.angle_gamma   90.00
#
_symmetry.space_group_name_H-M   'P 1'
#
loop_
_entity.id
_entity.type
_entity.pdbx_description
1 polymer ?
#
loop_
_entity_poly.entity_id
_entity_poly.type
_entity_poly.pdbx_seq_one_letter_code
_entity_poly.pdbx_strand_id
1 'polypeptide(L)'
;LQCALLPFCPESPRYLLIDCNEESKACSVLMKLRGTDEVSEDIQEMREESQKMMMEKKVTIPELFRSSVYRQPILVAIMLQLSQQLSGINAVFYYSTSIFERAGVSQPVYATIGAGVVNTIFTVVSLFVVEHVGRRPLHLIGLMGMAVSAVFLTVAMA
;
A
#
# COMPACT_ATOMS: atom_id res chain seq x y z
N LEU A 1 6.72 2.07 -20.22
CA LEU A 1 7.75 1.38 -19.40
C LEU A 1 7.20 0.11 -18.75
N GLN A 2 6.18 0.19 -17.89
CA GLN A 2 5.60 -1.00 -17.23
C GLN A 2 5.14 -2.10 -18.20
N CYS A 3 4.40 -1.76 -19.27
CA CYS A 3 3.97 -2.74 -20.28
C CYS A 3 5.14 -3.41 -21.03
N ALA A 4 6.29 -2.74 -21.11
CA ALA A 4 7.49 -3.29 -21.76
C ALA A 4 8.31 -4.17 -20.80
N LEU A 5 8.25 -3.92 -19.49
CA LEU A 5 9.00 -4.67 -18.47
C LEU A 5 8.25 -5.91 -17.96
N LEU A 6 6.91 -5.88 -17.97
CA LEU A 6 6.08 -6.99 -17.49
C LEU A 6 6.41 -8.35 -18.12
N PRO A 7 6.67 -8.46 -19.45
CA PRO A 7 7.08 -9.74 -20.06
C PRO A 7 8.42 -10.29 -19.54
N PHE A 8 9.26 -9.45 -18.93
CA PHE A 8 10.54 -9.86 -18.34
C PHE A 8 10.44 -10.20 -16.85
N CYS A 9 9.35 -9.82 -16.19
CA CYS A 9 9.11 -10.18 -14.80
C CYS A 9 8.66 -11.65 -14.71
N PRO A 10 9.20 -12.42 -13.76
CA PRO A 10 8.70 -13.76 -13.51
C PRO A 10 7.23 -13.71 -13.09
N GLU A 11 6.47 -14.72 -13.51
CA GLU A 11 5.11 -14.94 -13.03
C GLU A 11 5.12 -15.36 -11.55
N SER A 12 4.00 -15.18 -10.84
CA SER A 12 3.94 -15.48 -9.41
C SER A 12 4.16 -17.00 -9.16
N PRO A 13 5.15 -17.41 -8.34
CA PRO A 13 5.37 -18.82 -7.99
C PRO A 13 4.12 -19.48 -7.39
N ARG A 14 3.37 -18.72 -6.59
CA ARG A 14 2.10 -19.17 -5.98
C ARG A 14 1.04 -19.47 -7.04
N TYR A 15 0.93 -18.64 -8.06
CA TYR A 15 0.00 -18.85 -9.18
C TYR A 15 0.39 -20.10 -9.99
N LEU A 16 1.68 -20.22 -10.35
CA LEU A 16 2.19 -21.39 -11.08
C LEU A 16 1.97 -22.70 -10.30
N LEU A 17 2.16 -22.68 -8.99
CA LEU A 17 2.00 -23.84 -8.12
C LEU A 17 0.53 -24.20 -7.89
N ILE A 18 -0.33 -23.23 -7.58
CA ILE A 18 -1.72 -23.46 -7.14
C ILE A 18 -2.69 -23.53 -8.34
N ASP A 19 -2.62 -22.56 -9.25
CA ASP A 19 -3.61 -22.42 -10.32
C ASP A 19 -3.21 -23.20 -11.59
N CYS A 20 -1.90 -23.24 -11.91
CA CYS A 20 -1.39 -23.98 -13.08
C CYS A 20 -0.91 -25.40 -12.76
N ASN A 21 -0.74 -25.75 -11.49
CA ASN A 21 -0.22 -27.05 -11.02
C ASN A 21 1.17 -27.40 -11.61
N GLU A 22 2.02 -26.39 -11.86
CA GLU A 22 3.35 -26.50 -12.45
C GLU A 22 4.47 -26.33 -11.41
N GLU A 23 4.64 -27.31 -10.53
CA GLU A 23 5.60 -27.24 -9.41
C GLU A 23 7.05 -26.99 -9.84
N SER A 24 7.52 -27.68 -10.88
CA SER A 24 8.91 -27.52 -11.37
C SER A 24 9.20 -26.09 -11.84
N LYS A 25 8.22 -25.44 -12.51
CA LYS A 25 8.37 -24.04 -12.93
C LYS A 25 8.28 -23.09 -11.73
N ALA A 26 7.37 -23.35 -10.79
CA ALA A 26 7.27 -22.57 -9.56
C ALA A 26 8.59 -22.59 -8.76
N CYS A 27 9.21 -23.77 -8.60
CA CYS A 27 10.54 -23.92 -7.97
C CYS A 27 11.60 -23.12 -8.72
N SER A 28 11.68 -23.27 -10.05
CA SER A 28 12.69 -22.58 -10.87
C SER A 28 12.57 -21.05 -10.78
N VAL A 29 11.34 -20.53 -10.78
CA VAL A 29 11.07 -19.10 -10.64
C VAL A 29 11.38 -18.61 -9.22
N LEU A 30 11.03 -19.39 -8.20
CA LEU A 30 11.30 -19.05 -6.81
C LEU A 30 12.80 -19.06 -6.48
N MET A 31 13.56 -20.02 -7.03
CA MET A 31 15.03 -20.04 -6.95
C MET A 31 15.63 -18.77 -7.55
N LYS A 32 15.12 -18.34 -8.71
CA LYS A 32 15.56 -17.09 -9.36
C LYS A 32 15.21 -15.83 -8.55
N LEU A 33 14.05 -15.82 -7.89
CA LEU A 33 13.60 -14.69 -7.05
C LEU A 33 14.38 -14.61 -5.73
N ARG A 34 14.63 -15.75 -5.09
CA ARG A 34 15.26 -15.83 -3.77
C ARG A 34 16.80 -15.85 -3.85
N GLY A 35 17.34 -16.24 -5.00
CA GLY A 35 18.79 -16.36 -5.22
C GLY A 35 19.43 -17.57 -4.52
N THR A 36 18.64 -18.58 -4.16
CA THR A 36 19.08 -19.81 -3.49
C THR A 36 18.38 -21.02 -4.07
N ASP A 37 19.04 -22.19 -4.05
CA ASP A 37 18.47 -23.48 -4.45
C ASP A 37 17.58 -24.08 -3.34
N GLU A 38 17.69 -23.58 -2.11
CA GLU A 38 16.89 -24.01 -0.96
C GLU A 38 15.53 -23.30 -0.92
N VAL A 39 14.59 -23.78 -1.74
CA VAL A 39 13.21 -23.26 -1.82
C VAL A 39 12.15 -24.28 -1.42
N SER A 40 12.55 -25.47 -0.98
CA SER A 40 11.64 -26.55 -0.61
C SER A 40 10.70 -26.18 0.53
N GLU A 41 11.19 -25.46 1.54
CA GLU A 41 10.38 -24.99 2.67
C GLU A 41 9.29 -24.01 2.21
N ASP A 42 9.64 -23.04 1.36
CA ASP A 42 8.67 -22.07 0.84
C ASP A 42 7.59 -22.73 -0.02
N ILE A 43 7.97 -23.70 -0.86
CA ILE A 43 7.03 -24.46 -1.68
C ILE A 43 6.08 -25.27 -0.79
N GLN A 44 6.60 -25.85 0.29
CA GLN A 44 5.81 -26.57 1.27
C GLN A 44 4.85 -25.63 2.03
N GLU A 45 5.32 -24.45 2.45
CA GLU A 45 4.49 -23.42 3.09
C GLU A 45 3.35 -22.98 2.15
N MET A 46 3.66 -22.70 0.88
CA MET A 46 2.65 -22.33 -0.12
C MET A 46 1.61 -23.45 -0.34
N ARG A 47 2.01 -24.72 -0.28
CA ARG A 47 1.08 -25.87 -0.35
C ARG A 47 0.16 -25.92 0.85
N GLU A 48 0.71 -25.75 2.05
CA GLU A 48 -0.07 -25.78 3.29
C GLU A 48 -1.08 -24.63 3.35
N GLU A 49 -0.67 -23.43 2.95
CA GLU A 49 -1.58 -22.29 2.79
C GLU A 49 -2.68 -22.59 1.76
N SER A 50 -2.33 -23.20 0.62
CA SER A 50 -3.29 -23.56 -0.42
C SER A 50 -4.32 -24.57 0.08
N GLN A 51 -3.88 -25.62 0.77
CA GLN A 51 -4.78 -26.63 1.34
C GLN A 51 -5.73 -26.01 2.37
N LYS A 52 -5.23 -25.12 3.24
CA LYS A 52 -6.08 -24.37 4.18
C LYS A 52 -7.11 -23.51 3.44
N MET A 53 -6.71 -22.78 2.40
CA MET A 53 -7.64 -21.99 1.58
C MET A 53 -8.66 -22.84 0.82
N MET A 54 -8.29 -24.05 0.35
CA MET A 54 -9.23 -24.95 -0.33
C MET A 54 -10.28 -25.55 0.63
N MET A 55 -9.93 -25.72 1.90
CA MET A 55 -10.88 -26.13 2.94
C MET A 55 -11.81 -24.99 3.36
N GLU A 56 -11.40 -23.73 3.16
CA GLU A 56 -12.25 -22.56 3.37
C GLU A 56 -13.12 -22.27 2.15
N LYS A 57 -14.40 -21.95 2.38
CA LYS A 57 -15.30 -21.55 1.29
C LYS A 57 -14.81 -20.22 0.71
N LYS A 58 -14.67 -20.14 -0.63
CA LYS A 58 -14.41 -18.87 -1.33
C LYS A 58 -15.41 -17.81 -0.87
N VAL A 59 -14.90 -16.74 -0.26
CA VAL A 59 -15.71 -15.67 0.32
C VAL A 59 -16.19 -14.74 -0.79
N THR A 60 -17.50 -14.54 -0.87
CA THR A 60 -18.10 -13.59 -1.82
C THR A 60 -18.18 -12.19 -1.19
N ILE A 61 -18.19 -11.12 -1.99
CA ILE A 61 -18.29 -9.73 -1.51
C ILE A 61 -19.43 -9.53 -0.48
N PRO A 62 -20.66 -10.04 -0.67
CA PRO A 62 -21.73 -9.89 0.33
C PRO A 62 -21.47 -10.68 1.62
N GLU A 63 -20.77 -11.81 1.55
CA GLU A 63 -20.44 -12.64 2.72
C GLU A 63 -19.42 -11.93 3.62
N LEU A 64 -18.58 -11.06 3.05
CA LEU A 64 -17.60 -10.25 3.76
C LEU A 64 -18.27 -9.27 4.76
N PHE A 65 -19.47 -8.77 4.43
CA PHE A 65 -20.26 -7.90 5.32
C PHE A 65 -21.22 -8.66 6.25
N ARG A 66 -21.63 -9.88 5.86
CA ARG A 66 -22.57 -10.71 6.64
C ARG A 66 -21.89 -11.57 7.70
N SER A 67 -20.67 -12.01 7.46
CA SER A 67 -19.93 -12.86 8.41
C SER A 67 -19.37 -12.05 9.58
N SER A 68 -19.63 -12.51 10.81
CA SER A 68 -19.08 -11.90 12.03
C SER A 68 -17.54 -11.90 12.05
N VAL A 69 -16.93 -12.93 11.44
CA VAL A 69 -15.47 -13.09 11.37
C VAL A 69 -14.82 -12.02 10.50
N TYR A 70 -15.45 -11.67 9.37
CA TYR A 70 -14.88 -10.72 8.40
C TYR A 70 -15.32 -9.27 8.64
N ARG A 71 -16.39 -9.05 9.42
CA ARG A 71 -16.98 -7.72 9.64
C ARG A 71 -16.01 -6.72 10.28
N GLN A 72 -15.23 -7.15 11.26
CA GLN A 72 -14.24 -6.28 11.91
C GLN A 72 -13.07 -5.93 10.97
N PRO A 73 -12.39 -6.90 10.33
CA PRO A 73 -11.34 -6.62 9.34
C PRO A 73 -11.80 -5.71 8.20
N ILE A 74 -12.99 -5.94 7.62
CA ILE A 74 -13.47 -5.11 6.52
C ILE A 74 -13.79 -3.69 6.95
N LEU A 75 -14.37 -3.52 8.15
CA LEU A 75 -14.64 -2.19 8.69
C LEU A 75 -13.34 -1.42 8.89
N VAL A 76 -12.30 -2.07 9.44
CA VAL A 76 -10.98 -1.45 9.59
C VAL A 76 -10.40 -1.09 8.22
N ALA A 77 -10.45 -1.99 7.22
CA ALA A 77 -9.96 -1.71 5.87
C ALA A 77 -10.67 -0.51 5.22
N ILE A 78 -12.00 -0.45 5.34
CA ILE A 78 -12.80 0.68 4.83
C ILE A 78 -12.42 1.98 5.54
N MET A 79 -12.34 1.97 6.88
CA MET A 79 -12.00 3.15 7.66
C MET A 79 -10.58 3.64 7.37
N LEU A 80 -9.62 2.73 7.18
CA LEU A 80 -8.26 3.09 6.75
C LEU A 80 -8.28 3.77 5.38
N GLN A 81 -9.01 3.22 4.40
CA GLN A 81 -9.09 3.81 3.07
C GLN A 81 -9.80 5.17 3.08
N LEU A 82 -10.87 5.30 3.87
CA LEU A 82 -11.57 6.57 4.06
C LEU A 82 -10.65 7.59 4.74
N SER A 83 -9.92 7.22 5.78
CA SER A 83 -8.99 8.14 6.46
C SER A 83 -7.90 8.67 5.55
N GLN A 84 -7.42 7.86 4.59
CA GLN A 84 -6.46 8.32 3.59
C GLN A 84 -7.08 9.34 2.64
N GLN A 85 -8.27 9.08 2.09
CA GLN A 85 -8.90 9.99 1.13
C GLN A 85 -9.43 11.26 1.80
N LEU A 86 -10.06 11.13 2.96
CA LEU A 86 -10.65 12.24 3.72
C LEU A 86 -9.61 13.09 4.45
N SER A 87 -8.33 12.66 4.48
CA SER A 87 -7.23 13.51 4.93
C SER A 87 -7.07 14.79 4.11
N GLY A 88 -7.65 14.84 2.90
CA GLY A 88 -7.53 15.97 1.98
C GLY A 88 -6.26 15.94 1.15
N ILE A 89 -5.47 14.86 1.20
CA ILE A 89 -4.20 14.73 0.48
C ILE A 89 -4.35 14.97 -1.03
N ASN A 90 -5.42 14.47 -1.65
CA ASN A 90 -5.68 14.73 -3.06
C ASN A 90 -5.95 16.22 -3.33
N ALA A 91 -6.71 16.89 -2.46
CA ALA A 91 -6.97 18.31 -2.61
C ALA A 91 -5.67 19.12 -2.50
N VAL A 92 -4.79 18.75 -1.56
CA VAL A 92 -3.46 19.35 -1.44
C VAL A 92 -2.63 19.11 -2.70
N PHE A 93 -2.55 17.87 -3.21
CA PHE A 93 -1.77 17.61 -4.43
C PHE A 93 -2.33 18.34 -5.66
N TYR A 94 -3.64 18.27 -5.91
CA TYR A 94 -4.27 18.89 -7.09
C TYR A 94 -4.28 20.41 -7.03
N TYR A 95 -4.51 21.01 -5.86
CA TYR A 95 -4.65 22.46 -5.70
C TYR A 95 -3.43 23.14 -5.08
N SER A 96 -2.36 22.40 -4.77
CA SER A 96 -1.09 22.90 -4.19
C SER A 96 -0.61 24.20 -4.83
N THR A 97 -0.50 24.23 -6.15
CA THR A 97 -0.04 25.42 -6.89
C THR A 97 -0.97 26.61 -6.67
N SER A 98 -2.28 26.41 -6.68
CA SER A 98 -3.25 27.49 -6.45
C SER A 98 -3.27 27.95 -4.99
N ILE A 99 -3.07 27.03 -4.04
CA ILE A 99 -2.94 27.34 -2.61
C ILE A 99 -1.69 28.21 -2.38
N PHE A 100 -0.54 27.82 -2.94
CA PHE A 100 0.70 28.59 -2.83
C PHE A 100 0.60 29.94 -3.53
N GLU A 101 -0.08 30.03 -4.67
CA GLU A 101 -0.35 31.29 -5.36
C GLU A 101 -1.17 32.24 -4.48
N ARG A 102 -2.27 31.75 -3.88
CA ARG A 102 -3.10 32.54 -2.96
C ARG A 102 -2.36 32.93 -1.68
N ALA A 103 -1.40 32.14 -1.24
CA ALA A 103 -0.52 32.45 -0.11
C ALA A 103 0.56 33.51 -0.45
N GLY A 104 0.61 34.00 -1.70
CA GLY A 104 1.56 35.03 -2.13
C GLY A 104 2.95 34.51 -2.51
N VAL A 105 3.10 33.21 -2.76
CA VAL A 105 4.37 32.62 -3.20
C VAL A 105 4.66 33.07 -4.64
N SER A 106 5.81 33.71 -4.87
CA SER A 106 6.17 34.27 -6.19
C SER A 106 6.32 33.23 -7.30
N GLN A 107 6.69 31.99 -6.95
CA GLN A 107 6.81 30.88 -7.90
C GLN A 107 6.15 29.59 -7.35
N PRO A 108 4.81 29.49 -7.40
CA PRO A 108 4.05 28.41 -6.77
C PRO A 108 4.41 27.00 -7.29
N VAL A 109 4.81 26.90 -8.56
CA VAL A 109 5.19 25.63 -9.20
C VAL A 109 6.40 24.99 -8.52
N TYR A 110 7.42 25.78 -8.15
CA TYR A 110 8.59 25.24 -7.44
C TYR A 110 8.24 24.80 -6.02
N ALA A 111 7.31 25.48 -5.35
CA ALA A 111 6.80 25.04 -4.05
C ALA A 111 6.04 23.70 -4.16
N THR A 112 5.23 23.52 -5.21
CA THR A 112 4.57 22.24 -5.51
C THR A 112 5.56 21.12 -5.80
N ILE A 113 6.60 21.38 -6.60
CA ILE A 113 7.68 20.40 -6.85
C ILE A 113 8.38 20.05 -5.53
N GLY A 114 8.66 21.04 -4.68
CA GLY A 114 9.22 20.83 -3.34
C GLY A 114 8.35 19.93 -2.48
N ALA A 115 7.02 20.13 -2.47
CA ALA A 115 6.09 19.24 -1.77
C ALA A 115 6.15 17.79 -2.30
N GLY A 116 6.30 17.60 -3.61
CA GLY A 116 6.51 16.28 -4.22
C GLY A 116 7.82 15.60 -3.78
N VAL A 117 8.90 16.37 -3.67
CA VAL A 117 10.19 15.89 -3.15
C VAL A 117 10.04 15.47 -1.69
N VAL A 118 9.42 16.30 -0.85
CA VAL A 118 9.15 15.99 0.56
C VAL A 118 8.32 14.71 0.68
N ASN A 119 7.24 14.58 -0.11
CA ASN A 119 6.43 13.36 -0.13
C ASN A 119 7.26 12.12 -0.47
N THR A 120 8.15 12.22 -1.46
CA THR A 120 9.02 11.10 -1.88
C THR A 120 9.98 10.70 -0.77
N ILE A 121 10.64 11.68 -0.13
CA ILE A 121 11.55 11.44 1.00
C ILE A 121 10.81 10.78 2.17
N PHE A 122 9.67 11.34 2.58
CA PHE A 122 8.89 10.78 3.69
C PHE A 122 8.30 9.41 3.37
N THR A 123 8.01 9.11 2.10
CA THR A 123 7.62 7.75 1.68
C THR A 123 8.76 6.77 1.92
N VAL A 124 9.99 7.11 1.55
CA VAL A 124 11.17 6.27 1.80
C VAL A 124 11.42 6.12 3.30
N VAL A 125 11.36 7.21 4.06
CA VAL A 125 11.50 7.17 5.53
C VAL A 125 10.43 6.26 6.16
N SER A 126 9.18 6.35 5.70
CA SER A 126 8.08 5.52 6.19
C SER A 126 8.35 4.02 6.00
N LEU A 127 9.00 3.61 4.90
CA LEU A 127 9.38 2.21 4.68
C LEU A 127 10.31 1.66 5.76
N PHE A 128 11.25 2.46 6.27
CA PHE A 128 12.14 2.03 7.35
C PHE A 128 11.48 2.14 8.73
N VAL A 129 10.67 3.19 8.95
CA VAL A 129 10.04 3.46 10.24
C VAL A 129 8.89 2.48 10.53
N VAL A 130 8.16 2.03 9.50
CA VAL A 130 7.00 1.13 9.69
C VAL A 130 7.40 -0.20 10.32
N GLU A 131 8.60 -0.70 10.04
CA GLU A 131 9.12 -1.95 10.62
C GLU A 131 9.47 -1.79 12.11
N HIS A 132 9.93 -0.61 12.52
CA HIS A 132 10.37 -0.34 13.90
C HIS A 132 9.24 0.11 14.82
N VAL A 133 8.38 1.01 14.34
CA VAL A 133 7.32 1.66 15.14
C VAL A 133 6.00 0.89 15.04
N GLY A 134 5.79 0.17 13.93
CA GLY A 134 4.56 -0.55 13.66
C GLY A 134 3.48 0.31 12.98
N ARG A 135 2.53 -0.37 12.34
CA ARG A 135 1.55 0.25 11.43
C ARG A 135 0.54 1.18 12.11
N ARG A 136 0.00 0.77 13.27
CA ARG A 136 -1.05 1.52 13.99
C ARG A 136 -0.57 2.87 14.53
N PRO A 137 0.53 2.96 15.32
CA PRO A 137 1.01 4.24 15.82
C PRO A 137 1.44 5.17 14.68
N LEU A 138 2.08 4.64 13.62
CA LEU A 138 2.47 5.44 12.46
C LEU A 138 1.27 6.10 11.77
N HIS A 139 0.17 5.35 11.60
CA HIS A 139 -1.08 5.89 11.02
C HIS A 139 -1.71 6.98 11.88
N LEU A 140 -1.76 6.79 13.21
CA LEU A 140 -2.35 7.76 14.14
C LEU A 140 -1.54 9.05 14.23
N ILE A 141 -0.21 8.95 14.28
CA ILE A 141 0.69 10.11 14.28
C ILE A 141 0.55 10.89 12.97
N GLY A 142 0.49 10.18 11.83
CA GLY A 142 0.25 10.79 10.52
C GLY A 142 -1.09 11.55 10.47
N LEU A 143 -2.18 10.95 10.95
CA LEU A 143 -3.49 11.59 10.99
C LEU A 143 -3.49 12.85 11.88
N MET A 144 -2.84 12.79 13.05
CA MET A 144 -2.71 13.94 13.95
C MET A 144 -1.89 15.06 13.32
N GLY A 145 -0.76 14.74 12.68
CA GLY A 145 0.08 15.72 11.99
C GLY A 145 -0.66 16.40 10.83
N MET A 146 -1.45 15.64 10.07
CA MET A 146 -2.29 16.20 9.00
C MET A 146 -3.38 17.12 9.56
N ALA A 147 -4.04 16.73 10.66
CA ALA A 147 -5.06 17.57 11.30
C ALA A 147 -4.49 18.92 11.78
N VAL A 148 -3.33 18.90 12.45
CA VAL A 148 -2.65 20.13 12.90
C VAL A 148 -2.25 21.00 11.71
N SER A 149 -1.71 20.40 10.65
CA SER A 149 -1.31 21.13 9.44
C SER A 149 -2.50 21.78 8.73
N ALA A 150 -3.64 21.09 8.68
CA ALA A 150 -4.87 21.62 8.07
C ALA A 150 -5.43 22.82 8.84
N VAL A 151 -5.40 22.76 10.18
CA VAL A 151 -5.77 23.90 11.04
C VAL A 151 -4.82 25.07 10.80
N PHE A 152 -3.51 24.82 10.77
CA PHE A 152 -2.51 25.84 10.48
C PHE A 152 -2.74 26.51 9.12
N LEU A 153 -2.98 25.72 8.07
CA LEU A 153 -3.28 26.25 6.74
C LEU A 153 -4.54 27.11 6.74
N THR A 154 -5.59 26.67 7.43
CA THR A 154 -6.85 27.44 7.51
C THR A 154 -6.65 28.78 8.22
N VAL A 155 -5.87 28.81 9.31
CA VAL A 155 -5.54 30.04 10.03
C VAL A 155 -4.64 30.95 9.20
N ALA A 156 -3.66 30.39 8.48
CA ALA A 156 -2.74 31.18 7.65
C ALA A 156 -3.40 31.79 6.40
N MET A 157 -4.52 31.22 5.95
CA MET A 157 -5.27 31.69 4.78
C MET A 157 -6.53 32.51 5.15
N ALA A 158 -6.84 32.66 6.43
CA ALA A 158 -7.94 33.49 6.94
C ALA A 158 -7.47 34.94 7.14
#